data_AF-A0AAX0BCF1-F1
#
_entry.id   AF-A0AAX0BCF1-F1
#
_cell.length_a   1.000
_cell.length_b   1.000
_cell.length_c   1.000
_cell.angle_alpha   90.00
_cell.angle_beta   90.00
_cell.angle_gamma   90.00
#
_symmetry.space_group_name_H-M   'P 1'
#
loop_
_entity.id
_entity.type
_entity.pdbx_description
1 polymer ?
#
loop_
_entity_poly.entity_id
_entity_poly.type
_entity_poly.pdbx_seq_one_letter_code
_entity_poly.pdbx_strand_id
1 'polypeptide(L)'
;MKKILLTILPSVLTFLFIFVDSHFPYSKWILIGIYILFPIMYIIQTIISFKSINNMLIGFLLLSLSIILPINQWYKMGSIIPAIIVYLVLSLITYLLIVVIDIIKRNKKRTRN
;
A
#
# COMPACT_ATOMS: atom_id res chain seq x y z
N MET A 1 1.77 16.51 -12.23
CA MET A 1 1.13 16.74 -10.91
C MET A 1 0.12 15.67 -10.51
N LYS A 2 -0.92 15.35 -11.31
CA LYS A 2 -1.96 14.36 -10.95
C LYS A 2 -1.44 12.99 -10.43
N LYS A 3 -0.36 12.46 -11.03
CA LYS A 3 0.21 11.15 -10.66
C LYS A 3 0.92 11.13 -9.30
N ILE A 4 1.57 12.24 -8.92
CA ILE A 4 2.26 12.35 -7.63
C ILE A 4 1.22 12.43 -6.51
N LEU A 5 0.17 13.22 -6.72
CA LEU A 5 -0.96 13.31 -5.79
C LEU A 5 -1.59 11.92 -5.54
N LEU A 6 -1.83 11.16 -6.62
CA LEU A 6 -2.35 9.79 -6.53
C LEU A 6 -1.40 8.82 -5.83
N THR A 7 -0.08 9.06 -5.90
CA THR A 7 0.93 8.23 -5.24
C THR A 7 0.96 8.49 -3.73
N ILE A 8 0.64 9.72 -3.29
CA ILE A 8 0.63 10.12 -1.87
C ILE A 8 -0.71 9.76 -1.21
N LEU A 9 -1.79 9.69 -1.99
CA LEU A 9 -3.15 9.52 -1.49
C LEU A 9 -3.33 8.28 -0.58
N PRO A 10 -2.83 7.07 -0.93
CA PRO A 10 -2.97 5.91 -0.04
C PRO A 10 -2.31 6.14 1.32
N SER A 11 -1.14 6.78 1.37
CA SER A 11 -0.44 7.08 2.63
C SER A 11 -1.23 8.05 3.50
N VAL A 12 -1.80 9.11 2.90
CA VAL A 12 -2.62 10.08 3.62
C VAL A 12 -3.88 9.43 4.18
N LEU A 13 -4.57 8.61 3.38
CA LEU A 13 -5.77 7.90 3.84
C LEU A 13 -5.46 6.92 4.97
N THR A 14 -4.34 6.21 4.87
CA THR A 14 -3.91 5.24 5.90
C THR A 14 -3.58 5.96 7.20
N PHE A 15 -2.86 7.08 7.14
CA PHE A 15 -2.57 7.90 8.31
C PHE A 15 -3.85 8.45 8.96
N LEU A 16 -4.75 9.03 8.17
CA LEU A 16 -6.03 9.58 8.65
C LEU A 16 -6.88 8.50 9.32
N PHE A 17 -6.92 7.29 8.74
CA PHE A 17 -7.61 6.16 9.36
C PHE A 17 -7.06 5.87 10.76
N ILE A 18 -5.73 5.73 10.90
CA ILE A 18 -5.11 5.42 12.19
C ILE A 18 -5.31 6.58 13.19
N PHE A 19 -5.24 7.83 12.72
CA PHE A 19 -5.44 9.03 13.54
C PHE A 19 -6.86 9.10 14.09
N VAL A 20 -7.86 8.90 13.25
CA VAL A 20 -9.27 8.88 13.70
C VAL A 20 -9.46 7.75 14.69
N ASP A 21 -8.96 6.56 14.37
CA ASP A 21 -9.13 5.37 15.20
C ASP A 21 -8.51 5.52 16.59
N SER A 22 -7.35 6.17 16.70
CA SER A 22 -6.63 6.33 17.98
C SER A 22 -7.36 7.20 19.00
N HIS A 23 -8.34 8.01 18.57
CA HIS A 23 -9.13 8.86 19.47
C HIS A 23 -10.34 8.14 20.08
N PHE A 24 -10.65 6.92 19.62
CA PHE A 24 -11.75 6.11 20.17
C PHE A 24 -11.21 5.04 21.12
N PRO A 25 -11.39 5.18 22.45
CA PRO A 25 -10.98 4.14 23.39
C PRO A 25 -11.73 2.83 23.08
N TYR A 26 -11.01 1.70 23.11
CA TYR A 26 -11.48 0.34 22.80
C TYR A 26 -11.79 0.02 21.34
N SER A 27 -11.42 0.90 20.40
CA SER A 27 -11.52 0.56 18.99
C SER A 27 -10.70 -0.69 18.65
N LYS A 28 -11.37 -1.69 18.06
CA LYS A 28 -10.73 -2.85 17.41
C LYS A 28 -10.57 -2.64 15.90
N TRP A 29 -10.94 -1.46 15.38
CA TRP A 29 -10.87 -1.19 13.94
C TRP A 29 -9.44 -1.14 13.44
N ILE A 30 -8.45 -0.83 14.29
CA ILE A 30 -7.03 -0.97 13.95
C ILE A 30 -6.68 -2.40 13.49
N LEU A 31 -7.31 -3.44 14.04
CA LEU A 31 -7.08 -4.82 13.59
C LEU A 31 -7.58 -5.03 12.16
N ILE A 32 -8.73 -4.44 11.80
CA ILE A 32 -9.24 -4.43 10.42
C ILE A 32 -8.28 -3.63 9.53
N GLY A 33 -7.73 -2.54 10.04
CA GLY A 33 -6.66 -1.78 9.42
C GLY A 33 -5.48 -2.69 9.03
N ILE A 34 -4.93 -3.40 10.01
CA ILE A 34 -3.77 -4.27 9.87
C ILE A 34 -4.06 -5.44 8.92
N TYR A 35 -5.15 -6.19 9.13
CA TYR A 35 -5.37 -7.43 8.38
C TYR A 35 -6.00 -7.24 7.00
N ILE A 36 -6.64 -6.10 6.73
CA ILE A 36 -7.40 -5.89 5.49
C ILE A 36 -7.00 -4.59 4.82
N LEU A 37 -7.17 -3.44 5.51
CA LEU A 37 -7.05 -2.13 4.87
C LEU A 37 -5.62 -1.87 4.37
N PHE A 38 -4.61 -2.08 5.20
CA PHE A 38 -3.21 -1.78 4.86
C PHE A 38 -2.71 -2.68 3.74
N PRO A 39 -2.89 -4.01 3.75
CA PRO A 39 -2.59 -4.87 2.60
C PRO A 39 -3.21 -4.35 1.30
N ILE A 40 -4.49 -3.95 1.33
CA ILE A 40 -5.19 -3.41 0.16
C ILE A 40 -4.56 -2.09 -0.30
N MET A 41 -4.19 -1.19 0.63
CA MET A 41 -3.51 0.06 0.27
C MET A 41 -2.17 -0.17 -0.41
N TYR A 42 -1.42 -1.20 -0.02
CA TYR A 42 -0.17 -1.62 -0.69
C TYR A 42 -0.43 -2.14 -2.11
N ILE A 43 -1.49 -2.91 -2.32
CA ILE A 43 -1.94 -3.36 -3.66
C ILE A 43 -2.32 -2.14 -4.52
N ILE A 44 -3.16 -1.24 -4.00
CA ILE A 44 -3.61 -0.03 -4.69
C ILE A 44 -2.41 0.85 -5.07
N GLN A 45 -1.47 1.06 -4.14
CA GLN A 45 -0.25 1.82 -4.38
C GLN A 45 0.56 1.22 -5.56
N THR A 46 0.68 -0.11 -5.60
CA THR A 46 1.36 -0.83 -6.68
C THR A 46 0.68 -0.57 -8.03
N ILE A 47 -0.65 -0.64 -8.09
CA ILE A 47 -1.43 -0.41 -9.31
C ILE A 47 -1.26 1.04 -9.79
N ILE A 48 -1.37 2.02 -8.89
CA ILE A 48 -1.24 3.45 -9.21
C ILE A 48 0.16 3.76 -9.76
N SER A 49 1.18 3.23 -9.10
CA SER A 49 2.58 3.57 -9.39
C SER A 49 3.26 2.62 -10.37
N PHE A 50 2.55 1.61 -10.91
CA PHE A 50 3.10 0.54 -11.75
C PHE A 50 4.04 1.01 -12.89
N LYS A 51 3.76 2.18 -13.46
CA LYS A 51 4.53 2.73 -14.59
C LYS A 51 5.87 3.36 -14.20
N SER A 52 6.16 3.57 -12.92
CA SER A 52 7.39 4.20 -12.44
C SER A 52 7.85 3.54 -11.14
N ILE A 53 8.98 2.82 -11.21
CA ILE A 53 9.55 2.15 -10.05
C ILE A 53 9.92 3.13 -8.95
N ASN A 54 10.43 4.32 -9.31
CA ASN A 54 10.77 5.37 -8.34
C ASN A 54 9.53 5.84 -7.58
N ASN A 55 8.41 6.06 -8.27
CA ASN A 55 7.16 6.48 -7.61
C ASN A 55 6.61 5.37 -6.72
N MET A 56 6.78 4.12 -7.13
CA MET A 56 6.35 2.95 -6.36
C MET A 56 7.15 2.82 -5.07
N LEU A 57 8.48 2.95 -5.12
CA LEU A 57 9.36 2.93 -3.95
C LEU A 57 9.06 4.09 -2.98
N ILE A 58 8.90 5.32 -3.50
CA ILE A 58 8.52 6.48 -2.69
C ILE A 58 7.15 6.25 -2.04
N GLY A 59 6.19 5.71 -2.80
CA GLY A 59 4.87 5.37 -2.32
C GLY A 59 4.89 4.34 -1.19
N PHE A 60 5.65 3.26 -1.34
CA PHE A 60 5.80 2.25 -0.28
C PHE A 60 6.49 2.79 0.96
N LEU A 61 7.49 3.66 0.79
CA LEU A 61 8.17 4.30 1.91
C LEU A 61 7.20 5.22 2.68
N LEU A 62 6.44 6.07 1.98
CA LEU A 62 5.42 6.92 2.60
C LEU A 62 4.32 6.10 3.28
N LEU A 63 3.85 5.04 2.63
CA LEU A 63 2.83 4.14 3.18
C LEU A 63 3.34 3.42 4.44
N SER A 64 4.59 2.94 4.42
CA SER A 64 5.25 2.35 5.60
C SER A 64 5.33 3.33 6.75
N LEU A 65 5.82 4.55 6.51
CA LEU A 65 5.94 5.59 7.54
C LEU A 65 4.57 6.01 8.09
N SER A 66 3.55 6.10 7.23
CA SER A 66 2.18 6.42 7.63
C SER A 66 1.52 5.37 8.54
N ILE A 67 2.11 4.18 8.64
CA ILE A 67 1.66 3.09 9.53
C ILE A 67 2.56 3.01 10.76
N ILE A 68 3.88 2.96 10.58
CA ILE A 68 4.85 2.75 11.68
C ILE A 68 4.76 3.86 12.73
N LEU A 69 4.83 5.13 12.28
CA LEU A 69 4.90 6.27 13.18
C LEU A 69 3.66 6.35 14.09
N PRO A 70 2.42 6.40 13.55
CA PRO A 70 1.24 6.54 14.40
C PRO A 70 0.94 5.30 15.25
N ILE A 71 1.23 4.09 14.77
CA ILE A 71 1.00 2.87 15.57
C ILE A 71 1.95 2.81 16.76
N ASN A 72 3.23 3.14 16.57
CA ASN A 72 4.19 3.18 17.66
C ASN A 72 3.83 4.28 18.67
N GLN A 73 3.39 5.45 18.19
CA GLN A 73 3.09 6.60 19.04
C GLN A 73 1.77 6.48 19.80
N TRP A 74 0.69 6.05 19.15
CA TRP A 74 -0.65 6.06 19.73
C TRP A 74 -1.09 4.72 20.31
N TYR A 75 -0.73 3.61 19.66
CA TYR A 75 -1.15 2.29 20.10
C TYR A 75 -0.14 1.61 21.02
N LYS A 76 1.12 2.06 21.03
CA LYS A 76 2.23 1.44 21.76
C LYS A 76 2.28 -0.09 21.57
N MET A 77 1.79 -0.55 20.42
CA MET A 77 1.89 -1.94 20.01
C MET A 77 3.37 -2.20 19.72
N GLY A 78 3.81 -3.43 19.96
CA GLY A 78 5.16 -3.85 19.58
C GLY A 78 5.43 -3.64 18.09
N SER A 79 6.61 -4.05 17.64
CA SER A 79 7.04 -3.82 16.26
C SER A 79 6.03 -4.32 15.22
N ILE A 80 5.48 -3.41 14.40
CA ILE A 80 4.64 -3.74 13.24
C ILE A 80 5.45 -4.00 11.96
N ILE A 81 6.78 -3.96 12.07
CA ILE A 81 7.71 -4.21 10.95
C ILE A 81 7.44 -5.58 10.28
N PRO A 82 7.18 -6.69 11.00
CA PRO A 82 6.88 -7.96 10.36
C PRO A 82 5.67 -7.89 9.41
N ALA A 83 4.62 -7.17 9.82
CA ALA A 83 3.43 -7.00 8.99
C ALA A 83 3.73 -6.17 7.73
N ILE A 84 4.55 -5.12 7.86
CA ILE A 84 4.96 -4.30 6.72
C ILE A 84 5.79 -5.10 5.71
N ILE A 85 6.68 -5.98 6.18
CA ILE A 85 7.41 -6.89 5.29
C ILE A 85 6.43 -7.76 4.48
N VAL A 86 5.39 -8.31 5.14
CA VAL A 86 4.35 -9.08 4.44
C VAL A 86 3.62 -8.22 3.40
N TYR A 87 3.30 -6.96 3.70
CA TYR A 87 2.63 -6.07 2.74
C TYR A 87 3.52 -5.73 1.54
N LEU A 88 4.82 -5.54 1.75
CA LEU A 88 5.79 -5.31 0.68
C LEU A 88 5.92 -6.54 -0.23
N VAL A 89 5.94 -7.75 0.34
CA VAL A 89 5.93 -8.99 -0.43
C VAL A 89 4.63 -9.10 -1.25
N LEU A 90 3.48 -8.74 -0.66
CA LEU A 90 2.20 -8.73 -1.38
C LEU A 90 2.20 -7.72 -2.54
N SER A 91 2.78 -6.54 -2.34
CA SER A 91 3.00 -5.57 -3.41
C SER A 91 3.89 -6.10 -4.52
N LEU A 92 4.97 -6.82 -4.18
CA LEU A 92 5.85 -7.43 -5.17
C LEU A 92 5.12 -8.49 -6.01
N ILE A 93 4.33 -9.35 -5.37
CA ILE A 93 3.49 -10.34 -6.06
C ILE A 93 2.52 -9.63 -7.01
N THR A 94 1.87 -8.56 -6.53
CA THR A 94 0.94 -7.75 -7.33
C THR A 94 1.64 -7.15 -8.55
N TYR A 95 2.84 -6.61 -8.38
CA TYR A 95 3.64 -6.06 -9.47
C TYR A 95 3.93 -7.12 -10.54
N LEU A 96 4.42 -8.31 -10.13
CA LEU A 96 4.71 -9.41 -11.05
C LEU A 96 3.48 -9.86 -11.84
N LEU A 97 2.32 -9.96 -11.18
CA LEU A 97 1.05 -10.30 -11.84
C LEU A 97 0.68 -9.28 -12.92
N ILE A 98 0.80 -7.98 -12.64
CA ILE A 98 0.50 -6.94 -13.63
C ILE A 98 1.47 -7.04 -14.82
N VAL A 99 2.77 -7.27 -14.58
CA VAL A 99 3.76 -7.47 -15.65
C VAL A 99 3.38 -8.64 -16.55
N VAL A 100 3.05 -9.79 -15.96
CA VAL A 100 2.67 -11.00 -16.71
C VAL A 100 1.43 -10.75 -17.57
N ILE A 101 0.39 -10.12 -17.00
CA ILE A 101 -0.84 -9.77 -17.72
C ILE A 101 -0.54 -8.84 -18.90
N ASP A 102 0.30 -7.83 -18.70
CA ASP A 102 0.69 -6.90 -19.77
C ASP A 102 1.44 -7.59 -20.90
N ILE A 103 2.32 -8.56 -20.59
CA ILE A 103 3.04 -9.37 -21.60
C ILE A 103 2.06 -10.21 -22.41
N ILE A 104 1.15 -10.93 -21.74
CA ILE A 104 0.13 -11.77 -22.41
C ILE A 104 -0.74 -10.91 -23.34
N LYS A 105 -1.17 -9.74 -22.87
CA LYS A 105 -1.99 -8.80 -23.66
C LYS A 105 -1.25 -8.30 -24.90
N ARG A 106 0.05 -8.01 -24.80
CA ARG A 106 0.88 -7.60 -25.94
C ARG A 106 1.05 -8.72 -26.97
N ASN A 107 1.29 -9.95 -26.52
CA ASN A 107 1.44 -11.11 -27.41
C ASN A 107 0.15 -11.41 -28.18
N LYS A 108 -1.02 -11.39 -27.51
CA LYS A 108 -2.32 -11.60 -28.16
C LYS A 108 -2.66 -10.53 -29.21
N LYS A 109 -2.18 -9.29 -29.03
CA LYS A 109 -2.36 -8.22 -30.01
C LYS A 109 -1.49 -8.45 -31.25
N ARG A 110 -0.25 -8.94 -31.08
CA ARG A 110 0.68 -9.21 -32.19
C ARG A 110 0.22 -10.34 -33.10
N THR A 111 -0.49 -11.34 -32.59
CA THR A 111 -1.03 -12.46 -33.39
C THR A 111 -2.32 -12.12 -34.15
N ARG A 112 -2.93 -10.95 -33.90
CA ARG A 112 -4.17 -10.51 -34.56
C ARG A 112 -3.95 -9.50 -35.70
N ASN A 113 -2.75 -8.95 -35.79
CA ASN A 113 -2.30 -8.07 -36.88
C ASN A 113 -1.45 -8.88 -37.86
#